data_AF-A0A2S7D1D3-F1
#
_entry.id   AF-A0A2S7D1D3-F1
#
_cell.length_a   1.000
_cell.length_b   1.000
_cell.length_c   1.000
_cell.angle_alpha   90.00
_cell.angle_beta   90.00
_cell.angle_gamma   90.00
#
_symmetry.space_group_name_H-M   'P 1'
#
loop_
_entity.id
_entity.type
_entity.pdbx_description
1 polymer ?
#
loop_
_entity_poly.entity_id
_entity_poly.type
_entity_poly.pdbx_seq_one_letter_code
_entity_poly.pdbx_strand_id
1 'polypeptide(L)'
;MTFEVGSDRRPVIASIDFQAPGDNKGVLLRGSFQVKTFDTKRRILRLIYAGHDTRVPAFTLVVLANKSTLTVNGKQINSSFSWEM
;
A
#
# COMPACT_ATOMS: atom_id res chain seq x y z
N MET A 1 -9.29 7.08 -1.82
CA MET A 1 -7.83 6.82 -1.91
C MET A 1 -7.13 7.92 -1.14
N THR A 2 -6.45 7.59 -0.04
CA THR A 2 -5.48 8.53 0.52
C THR A 2 -4.25 7.77 0.99
N PHE A 3 -3.11 8.12 0.40
CA PHE A 3 -1.80 7.57 0.64
C PHE A 3 -0.93 8.73 1.12
N GLU A 4 -0.53 8.76 2.40
CA GLU A 4 0.32 9.83 2.91
C GLU A 4 1.80 9.45 2.83
N VAL A 5 2.51 10.18 1.97
CA VAL A 5 3.96 10.07 1.74
C VAL A 5 4.66 11.17 2.53
N GLY A 6 5.55 10.77 3.45
CA GLY A 6 6.45 11.68 4.15
C GLY A 6 7.82 11.78 3.48
N SER A 7 8.34 13.01 3.37
CA SER A 7 9.65 13.48 2.84
C SER A 7 10.04 13.05 1.41
N ASP A 8 10.06 14.06 0.55
CA ASP A 8 10.68 14.17 -0.78
C ASP A 8 12.04 13.46 -0.99
N ARG A 9 12.89 13.38 0.03
CA ARG A 9 14.25 12.82 -0.06
C ARG A 9 14.37 11.38 0.38
N ARG A 10 13.44 10.90 1.21
CA ARG A 10 13.37 9.53 1.73
C ARG A 10 11.90 9.21 1.92
N PRO A 11 11.23 8.72 0.89
CA PRO A 11 9.80 8.66 0.94
C PRO A 11 9.42 7.55 1.94
N VAL A 12 8.68 7.92 2.99
CA VAL A 12 8.21 7.03 4.06
C VAL A 12 6.70 6.94 3.91
N ILE A 13 6.18 5.71 3.85
CA ILE A 13 4.73 5.49 3.87
C ILE A 13 4.33 5.50 5.35
N ALA A 14 3.61 6.53 5.78
CA ALA A 14 3.24 6.72 7.18
C ALA A 14 1.94 5.98 7.53
N SER A 15 1.01 5.93 6.58
CA SER A 15 -0.27 5.23 6.75
C SER A 15 -0.89 4.75 5.44
N ILE A 16 -1.70 3.69 5.53
CA ILE A 16 -2.54 3.19 4.43
C ILE A 16 -3.97 3.07 4.93
N ASP A 17 -4.92 3.63 4.18
CA ASP A 17 -6.36 3.47 4.44
C ASP A 17 -6.96 2.37 3.55
N PHE A 18 -7.61 1.40 4.18
CA PHE A 18 -8.33 0.30 3.53
C PHE A 18 -9.83 0.54 3.62
N GLN A 19 -10.49 0.74 2.48
CA GLN A 19 -11.93 0.89 2.40
C GLN A 19 -12.52 -0.33 1.68
N ALA A 20 -13.48 -1.01 2.32
CA ALA A 20 -14.32 -1.95 1.59
C ALA A 20 -15.29 -1.19 0.67
N PRO A 21 -15.71 -1.74 -0.47
CA PRO A 21 -16.72 -1.10 -1.31
C PRO A 21 -18.00 -0.80 -0.51
N GLY A 22 -18.39 0.48 -0.45
CA GLY A 22 -19.55 0.94 0.33
C GLY A 22 -19.29 1.25 1.81
N ASP A 23 -18.04 1.15 2.27
CA ASP A 23 -17.69 1.44 3.67
C ASP A 23 -17.31 2.91 3.87
N ASN A 24 -17.97 3.54 4.85
CA ASN A 24 -17.74 4.94 5.22
C ASN A 24 -16.62 5.12 6.25
N LYS A 25 -16.11 4.03 6.84
CA LYS A 25 -15.06 4.07 7.87
C LYS A 25 -13.98 3.05 7.53
N GLY A 26 -13.08 3.42 6.63
CA GLY A 26 -11.91 2.61 6.29
C GLY A 26 -11.01 2.30 7.50
N VAL A 27 -10.16 1.28 7.35
CA VAL A 27 -9.17 0.89 8.35
C VAL A 27 -7.85 1.57 8.03
N LEU A 28 -7.43 2.47 8.93
CA LEU A 28 -6.13 3.13 8.86
C LEU A 28 -5.04 2.27 9.52
N LEU A 29 -4.10 1.76 8.73
CA LEU A 29 -2.88 1.12 9.24
C LEU A 29 -1.78 2.15 9.38
N ARG A 30 -1.19 2.29 10.58
CA ARG A 30 -0.05 3.17 10.87
C ARG A 30 1.13 2.34 11.38
N GLY A 31 2.29 2.42 10.73
CA GLY A 31 3.52 1.76 11.20
C GLY A 31 3.54 0.22 11.19
N SER A 32 2.42 -0.45 10.91
CA SER A 32 2.30 -1.92 10.94
C SER A 32 2.77 -2.63 9.67
N PHE A 33 3.33 -1.91 8.70
CA PHE A 33 3.80 -2.45 7.43
C PHE A 33 5.27 -2.11 7.20
N GLN A 34 5.93 -2.98 6.45
CA GLN A 34 7.33 -2.85 6.05
C GLN A 34 7.41 -2.39 4.61
N VAL A 35 8.00 -1.22 4.39
CA VAL A 35 8.38 -0.76 3.04
C VAL A 35 9.73 -1.37 2.69
N LYS A 36 9.75 -2.33 1.77
CA LYS A 36 10.98 -3.00 1.32
C LYS A 36 11.69 -2.22 0.22
N THR A 37 10.93 -1.55 -0.63
CA THR A 37 11.47 -0.72 -1.72
C THR A 37 10.49 0.40 -1.98
N PHE A 38 10.99 1.62 -2.14
CA PHE A 38 10.20 2.75 -2.60
C PHE A 38 11.11 3.68 -3.40
N ASP A 39 11.06 3.52 -4.71
CA ASP A 39 11.84 4.27 -5.67
C ASP A 39 10.87 4.92 -6.65
N THR A 40 10.62 6.21 -6.46
CA THR A 40 9.71 7.00 -7.30
C THR A 40 10.29 7.28 -8.68
N LYS A 41 11.63 7.31 -8.82
CA LYS A 41 12.31 7.51 -10.11
C LYS A 41 12.16 6.27 -10.99
N ARG A 42 12.34 5.09 -10.41
CA ARG A 42 12.15 3.80 -11.09
C ARG A 42 10.70 3.32 -11.08
N ARG A 43 9.82 4.02 -10.35
CA ARG A 43 8.40 3.66 -10.14
C ARG A 43 8.24 2.24 -9.61
N ILE A 44 8.93 1.96 -8.51
CA ILE A 44 8.90 0.67 -7.82
C ILE A 44 8.49 0.90 -6.36
N LEU A 45 7.43 0.23 -5.94
CA LEU A 45 7.02 0.15 -4.54
C LEU A 45 6.84 -1.31 -4.16
N ARG A 46 7.38 -1.70 -2.99
CA ARG A 46 7.09 -2.99 -2.38
C ARG A 46 6.81 -2.81 -0.91
N LEU A 47 5.59 -3.17 -0.51
CA LEU A 47 5.10 -3.05 0.84
C LEU A 47 4.57 -4.40 1.32
N ILE A 48 4.93 -4.75 2.54
CA ILE A 48 4.52 -6.01 3.17
C ILE A 48 3.84 -5.68 4.49
N TYR A 49 2.65 -6.23 4.69
CA TYR A 49 1.92 -6.15 5.94
C TYR A 49 1.72 -7.57 6.48
N ALA A 50 2.20 -7.82 7.70
CA ALA A 50 2.23 -9.16 8.27
C ALA A 50 0.93 -9.60 8.96
N GLY A 51 -0.12 -8.76 8.97
CA GLY A 51 -1.41 -9.13 9.57
C GLY A 51 -1.50 -8.92 11.08
N HIS A 52 -0.91 -7.84 11.61
CA HIS A 52 -0.92 -7.55 13.06
C HIS A 52 -2.29 -7.07 13.61
N ASP A 53 -3.16 -6.55 12.75
CA ASP A 53 -4.54 -6.13 13.04
C ASP A 53 -5.52 -7.18 12.49
N THR A 54 -6.44 -7.67 13.33
CA THR A 54 -7.39 -8.73 12.98
C THR A 54 -8.42 -8.33 11.91
N ARG A 55 -8.60 -7.03 11.67
CA ARG A 55 -9.53 -6.50 10.67
C ARG A 55 -8.94 -6.50 9.26
N VAL A 56 -7.61 -6.60 9.15
CA VAL A 56 -6.92 -6.57 7.86
C VAL A 56 -6.06 -7.83 7.73
N PRO A 57 -6.32 -8.70 6.74
CA PRO A 57 -5.47 -9.85 6.49
C PRO A 57 -4.05 -9.40 6.08
N ALA A 58 -3.07 -10.27 6.32
CA ALA A 58 -1.72 -10.06 5.79
C ALA A 58 -1.76 -9.86 4.27
N PHE A 59 -0.97 -8.92 3.76
CA PHE A 59 -0.94 -8.63 2.34
C PHE A 59 0.44 -8.16 1.89
N THR A 60 0.68 -8.27 0.58
CA THR A 60 1.82 -7.67 -0.09
C THR A 60 1.31 -6.78 -1.23
N LEU A 61 1.72 -5.52 -1.23
CA LEU A 61 1.47 -4.60 -2.34
C LEU A 61 2.77 -4.39 -3.12
N VAL A 62 2.74 -4.68 -4.41
CA VAL A 62 3.84 -4.40 -5.33
C VAL A 62 3.34 -3.43 -6.40
N VAL A 63 4.09 -2.36 -6.64
CA VAL A 63 3.88 -1.47 -7.78
C VAL A 63 5.13 -1.52 -8.65
N LEU A 64 4.93 -1.76 -9.94
CA LEU A 64 5.96 -1.71 -10.96
C LEU A 64 5.45 -0.84 -12.11
N ALA A 65 6.22 0.20 -12.45
CA ALA A 65 5.76 1.24 -13.37
C ALA A 65 4.37 1.72 -12.93
N ASN A 66 3.34 1.64 -13.77
CA ASN A 66 2.00 2.14 -13.44
C ASN A 66 1.01 1.02 -13.10
N LYS A 67 1.50 -0.17 -12.71
CA LYS A 67 0.67 -1.33 -12.35
C LYS A 67 0.89 -1.67 -10.88
N SER A 68 -0.20 -1.87 -10.16
CA SER A 68 -0.21 -2.40 -8.80
C SER A 68 -0.73 -3.83 -8.78
N THR A 69 -0.11 -4.64 -7.95
CA THR A 69 -0.54 -6.01 -7.63
C THR A 69 -0.63 -6.12 -6.12
N LEU A 70 -1.86 -6.28 -5.63
CA LEU A 70 -2.15 -6.60 -4.24
C LEU A 70 -2.32 -8.11 -4.10
N THR A 71 -1.46 -8.73 -3.30
CA THR A 71 -1.59 -10.15 -2.93
C THR A 71 -2.14 -10.23 -1.51
N VAL A 72 -3.31 -10.83 -1.34
CA VAL A 72 -4.00 -10.96 -0.04
C VAL A 72 -4.73 -12.30 -0.02
N ASN A 73 -4.60 -13.07 1.07
CA ASN A 73 -5.22 -14.40 1.21
C ASN A 73 -4.98 -15.33 0.01
N GLY A 74 -3.77 -15.30 -0.58
CA GLY A 74 -3.40 -16.11 -1.75
C GLY A 74 -4.02 -15.65 -3.08
N LYS A 75 -4.84 -14.59 -3.07
CA LYS A 75 -5.43 -13.99 -4.27
C LYS A 75 -4.60 -12.78 -4.71
N GLN A 76 -4.46 -12.62 -6.03
CA GLN A 76 -3.84 -11.45 -6.64
C GLN A 76 -4.91 -10.55 -7.25
N ILE A 77 -4.86 -9.27 -6.91
CA ILE A 77 -5.72 -8.22 -7.44
C ILE A 77 -4.80 -7.25 -8.16
N ASN A 78 -5.02 -7.07 -9.46
CA ASN A 78 -4.24 -6.16 -10.30
C ASN A 78 -5.04 -4.89 -10.57
N SER A 79 -4.39 -3.74 -10.50
CA SER A 79 -4.99 -2.44 -10.82
C SER A 79 -3.96 -1.51 -11.46
N SER A 80 -4.42 -0.48 -12.16
CA SER A 80 -3.56 0.66 -12.47
C SER A 80 -3.15 1.39 -11.18
N PHE A 81 -1.99 2.03 -11.22
CA PHE A 81 -1.46 2.84 -10.13
C PHE A 81 -0.95 4.17 -10.67
N SER A 82 -1.44 5.27 -10.09
CA SER A 82 -0.93 6.61 -10.37
C SER A 82 0.15 6.96 -9.36
N TRP A 83 1.29 7.43 -9.86
CA TRP A 83 2.34 8.05 -9.04
C TRP A 83 2.13 9.55 -8.86
N GLU A 84 1.20 10.13 -9.62
CA GLU A 84 0.80 11.52 -9.50
C GLU A 84 -0.11 11.64 -8.28
N MET A 85 0.27 12.51 -7.35
CA MET A 85 -0.49 12.88 -6.15
C MET A 85 -1.52 13.95 -6.49
#